data_AF-A0A1A9AH27-F1
#
_entry.id   AF-A0A1A9AH27-F1
#
_cell.length_a   1.000
_cell.length_b   1.000
_cell.length_c   1.000
_cell.angle_alpha   90.00
_cell.angle_beta   90.00
_cell.angle_gamma   90.00
#
_symmetry.space_group_name_H-M   'P 1'
#
loop_
_entity.id
_entity.type
_entity.pdbx_description
1 polymer ?
#
loop_
_entity_poly.entity_id
_entity_poly.type
_entity_poly.pdbx_seq_one_letter_code
_entity_poly.pdbx_strand_id
1 'polypeptide(L)'
;MTPQLTISSIKEYYQKIFIKDRNFKYTDKVIKTGILDCNDPILKSIAFLITENYGNAKDAYNANARDTNKELYCTFLQEWIDYMKYFYTYGGKCEAKKKLWMKYISEPWAQIETEFHDNSWCTIITDGFDNSFQSELVPNNCNDHGTISPIIPLSVCFSIFSFVLICIFLYKFTPMESWIKGYIGKKKKSWQDINNEGKEELSENSLYNLNEHIQHDIDHITYHLRRN
;
A
#
# COMPACT_ATOMS: atom_id res chain seq x y z
N MET A 1 -47.83 7.67 -34.60
CA MET A 1 -46.68 7.07 -35.31
C MET A 1 -45.47 7.26 -34.40
N THR A 2 -45.06 6.22 -33.68
CA THR A 2 -43.78 6.23 -32.96
C THR A 2 -42.67 6.26 -34.02
N PRO A 3 -41.80 7.28 -34.05
CA PRO A 3 -40.72 7.32 -35.01
C PRO A 3 -39.82 6.10 -34.78
N GLN A 4 -39.63 5.27 -35.81
CA GLN A 4 -38.72 4.13 -35.72
C GLN A 4 -37.30 4.66 -35.51
N LEU A 5 -36.71 4.25 -34.40
CA LEU A 5 -35.34 4.59 -34.04
C LEU A 5 -34.38 3.88 -35.00
N THR A 6 -33.48 4.64 -35.63
CA THR A 6 -32.46 4.07 -36.52
C THR A 6 -31.24 3.62 -35.71
N ILE A 7 -30.46 2.68 -36.25
CA ILE A 7 -29.20 2.23 -35.64
C ILE A 7 -28.22 3.41 -35.44
N SER A 8 -28.20 4.36 -36.39
CA SER A 8 -27.37 5.57 -36.29
C SER A 8 -27.77 6.41 -35.10
N SER A 9 -29.08 6.64 -34.92
CA SER A 9 -29.57 7.39 -33.75
C SER A 9 -29.23 6.69 -32.44
N ILE A 10 -29.38 5.35 -32.33
CA ILE A 10 -29.02 4.59 -31.11
C ILE A 10 -27.55 4.82 -30.72
N LYS A 11 -26.65 4.76 -31.71
CA LYS A 11 -25.22 4.97 -31.50
C LYS A 11 -24.92 6.37 -30.95
N GLU A 12 -25.63 7.40 -31.41
CA GLU A 12 -25.47 8.77 -30.92
C GLU A 12 -25.87 8.92 -29.46
N TYR A 13 -26.98 8.31 -29.02
CA TYR A 13 -27.37 8.33 -27.59
C TYR A 13 -26.31 7.63 -26.74
N TYR A 14 -25.88 6.43 -27.15
CA TYR A 14 -24.88 5.65 -26.43
C TYR A 14 -23.57 6.42 -26.24
N GLN A 15 -23.08 7.06 -27.32
CA GLN A 15 -21.81 7.79 -27.29
C GLN A 15 -21.83 9.05 -26.42
N LYS A 16 -23.00 9.64 -26.17
CA LYS A 16 -23.16 10.78 -25.26
C LYS A 16 -23.11 10.40 -23.79
N ILE A 17 -23.53 9.18 -23.45
CA ILE A 17 -23.52 8.68 -22.07
C ILE A 17 -22.14 8.11 -21.73
N PHE A 18 -21.68 7.16 -22.54
CA PHE A 18 -20.50 6.34 -22.27
C PHE A 18 -19.27 6.92 -22.96
N ILE A 19 -18.89 8.13 -22.53
CA ILE A 19 -17.75 8.85 -23.08
C ILE A 19 -16.46 8.18 -22.63
N LYS A 20 -15.58 7.87 -23.58
CA LYS A 20 -14.21 7.40 -23.31
C LYS A 20 -13.25 8.59 -23.13
N ASP A 21 -13.62 9.55 -22.30
CA ASP A 21 -12.74 10.67 -21.95
C ASP A 21 -11.88 10.30 -20.74
N ARG A 22 -10.69 10.89 -20.63
CA ARG A 22 -9.81 10.79 -19.47
C ARG A 22 -10.22 11.75 -18.35
N ASN A 23 -11.07 12.73 -18.64
CA ASN A 23 -11.50 13.74 -17.68
C ASN A 23 -12.88 13.41 -17.13
N PHE A 24 -12.91 12.94 -15.88
CA PHE A 24 -14.17 12.72 -15.16
C PHE A 24 -14.69 14.04 -14.59
N LYS A 25 -15.87 14.48 -15.04
CA LYS A 25 -16.51 15.74 -14.65
C LYS A 25 -17.23 15.66 -13.30
N TYR A 26 -17.71 14.47 -12.92
CA TYR A 26 -18.63 14.29 -11.79
C TYR A 26 -18.05 13.49 -10.62
N THR A 27 -16.74 13.30 -10.59
CA THR A 27 -16.05 12.55 -9.53
C THR A 27 -16.18 13.20 -8.15
N ASP A 28 -16.41 14.51 -8.07
CA ASP A 28 -16.63 15.22 -6.81
C ASP A 28 -17.92 14.77 -6.10
N LYS A 29 -18.92 14.29 -6.87
CA LYS A 29 -20.23 13.89 -6.37
C LYS A 29 -20.21 12.66 -5.45
N VAL A 30 -19.15 11.85 -5.50
CA VAL A 30 -19.00 10.67 -4.63
C VAL A 30 -18.15 10.89 -3.38
N ILE A 31 -17.60 12.09 -3.17
CA ILE A 31 -16.64 12.32 -2.07
C ILE A 31 -17.29 12.10 -0.69
N LYS A 32 -18.56 12.50 -0.53
CA LYS A 32 -19.26 12.46 0.76
C LYS A 32 -20.05 11.18 1.03
N THR A 33 -19.95 10.18 0.15
CA THR A 33 -20.88 9.04 0.11
C THR A 33 -20.29 7.74 0.69
N GLY A 34 -19.02 7.78 1.14
CA GLY A 34 -18.31 6.60 1.65
C GLY A 34 -17.82 5.62 0.58
N ILE A 35 -18.07 5.90 -0.70
CA ILE A 35 -17.57 5.07 -1.83
C ILE A 35 -16.05 4.97 -1.85
N LEU A 36 -15.37 6.05 -1.44
CA LEU A 36 -13.90 6.11 -1.40
C LEU A 36 -13.30 5.08 -0.43
N ASP A 37 -14.05 4.67 0.59
CA ASP A 37 -13.63 3.69 1.60
C ASP A 37 -13.76 2.24 1.11
N CYS A 38 -14.30 2.02 -0.09
CA CYS A 38 -14.41 0.69 -0.67
C CYS A 38 -13.02 0.08 -0.93
N ASN A 39 -12.73 -1.09 -0.37
CA ASN A 39 -11.46 -1.78 -0.61
C ASN A 39 -11.44 -2.59 -1.92
N ASP A 40 -12.60 -2.80 -2.55
CA ASP A 40 -12.70 -3.48 -3.83
C ASP A 40 -12.46 -2.47 -4.98
N PRO A 41 -11.32 -2.53 -5.68
CA PRO A 41 -10.99 -1.55 -6.71
C PRO A 41 -11.92 -1.65 -7.93
N ILE A 42 -12.47 -2.83 -8.21
CA ILE A 42 -13.42 -3.03 -9.32
C ILE A 42 -14.72 -2.33 -8.97
N LEU A 43 -15.27 -2.59 -7.77
CA LEU A 43 -16.51 -1.97 -7.35
C LEU A 43 -16.40 -0.45 -7.23
N LYS A 44 -15.29 0.04 -6.67
CA LYS A 44 -14.99 1.47 -6.60
C LYS A 44 -15.00 2.10 -7.98
N SER A 45 -14.34 1.46 -8.95
CA SER A 45 -14.31 1.93 -10.34
C SER A 45 -15.70 1.94 -10.98
N ILE A 46 -16.50 0.89 -10.74
CA ILE A 46 -17.90 0.85 -11.20
C ILE A 46 -18.68 2.02 -10.62
N ALA A 47 -18.61 2.27 -9.31
CA ALA A 47 -19.35 3.35 -8.65
C ALA A 47 -19.00 4.74 -9.22
N PHE A 48 -17.71 4.99 -9.49
CA PHE A 48 -17.27 6.21 -10.19
C PHE A 48 -17.85 6.32 -11.59
N LEU A 49 -17.80 5.24 -12.39
CA LEU A 49 -18.33 5.22 -13.74
C LEU A 49 -19.85 5.41 -13.78
N ILE A 50 -20.59 4.84 -12.83
CA ILE A 50 -22.03 5.07 -12.69
C ILE A 50 -22.30 6.56 -12.50
N THR A 51 -21.57 7.20 -11.58
CA THR A 51 -21.76 8.63 -11.29
C THR A 51 -21.44 9.51 -12.50
N GLU A 52 -20.36 9.21 -13.22
CA GLU A 52 -19.98 9.93 -14.42
C GLU A 52 -21.02 9.76 -15.53
N ASN A 53 -21.42 8.53 -15.81
CA ASN A 53 -22.40 8.22 -16.85
C ASN A 53 -23.78 8.81 -16.53
N TYR A 54 -24.17 8.87 -15.25
CA TYR A 54 -25.38 9.54 -14.81
C TYR A 54 -25.34 11.04 -15.12
N GLY A 55 -24.25 11.73 -14.78
CA GLY A 55 -24.09 13.15 -15.11
C GLY A 55 -24.06 13.42 -16.61
N ASN A 56 -23.39 12.58 -17.40
CA ASN A 56 -23.36 12.68 -18.86
C ASN A 56 -24.75 12.47 -19.48
N ALA A 57 -25.47 11.46 -19.02
CA ALA A 57 -26.84 11.20 -19.47
C ALA A 57 -27.79 12.35 -19.10
N LYS A 58 -27.66 12.92 -17.89
CA LYS A 58 -28.42 14.10 -17.45
C LYS A 58 -28.15 15.33 -18.32
N ASP A 59 -26.89 15.63 -18.61
CA ASP A 59 -26.51 16.74 -19.49
C ASP A 59 -27.08 16.54 -20.89
N ALA A 60 -26.96 15.32 -21.44
CA ALA A 60 -27.48 14.98 -22.76
C ALA A 60 -29.01 15.05 -22.83
N TYR A 61 -29.70 14.61 -21.77
CA TYR A 61 -31.15 14.71 -21.61
C TYR A 61 -31.62 16.17 -21.62
N ASN A 62 -30.92 17.04 -20.90
CA ASN A 62 -31.28 18.46 -20.77
C ASN A 62 -30.84 19.32 -21.97
N ALA A 63 -29.90 18.85 -22.80
CA ALA A 63 -29.38 19.61 -23.93
C ALA A 63 -30.42 19.89 -25.03
N ASN A 64 -31.46 19.04 -25.18
CA ASN A 64 -32.46 19.22 -26.22
C ASN A 64 -33.89 18.91 -25.74
N ALA A 65 -34.63 19.96 -25.35
CA ALA A 65 -36.01 19.84 -24.91
C ALA A 65 -37.00 19.31 -25.96
N ARG A 66 -36.63 19.35 -27.26
CA ARG A 66 -37.48 18.86 -28.37
C ARG A 66 -37.18 17.41 -28.76
N ASP A 67 -36.20 16.79 -28.12
CA ASP A 67 -35.86 15.39 -28.37
C ASP A 67 -36.95 14.49 -27.79
N THR A 68 -37.73 13.85 -28.67
CA THR A 68 -38.81 12.94 -28.27
C THR A 68 -38.29 11.61 -27.71
N ASN A 69 -37.00 11.31 -27.89
CA ASN A 69 -36.39 10.06 -27.48
C ASN A 69 -35.39 10.24 -26.33
N LYS A 70 -35.34 11.41 -25.68
CA LYS A 70 -34.44 11.68 -24.55
C LYS A 70 -34.56 10.68 -23.40
N GLU A 71 -35.72 10.04 -23.23
CA GLU A 71 -35.92 8.97 -22.23
C GLU A 71 -34.98 7.77 -22.44
N LEU A 72 -34.46 7.56 -23.66
CA LEU A 72 -33.46 6.53 -23.95
C LEU A 72 -32.16 6.74 -23.18
N TYR A 73 -31.81 7.98 -22.80
CA TYR A 73 -30.62 8.20 -21.98
C TYR A 73 -30.74 7.49 -20.63
N CYS A 74 -31.93 7.55 -20.00
CA CYS A 74 -32.19 6.85 -18.74
C CYS A 74 -32.24 5.33 -18.95
N THR A 75 -32.89 4.87 -20.03
CA THR A 75 -32.96 3.43 -20.35
C THR A 75 -31.58 2.81 -20.53
N PHE A 76 -30.73 3.39 -21.38
CA PHE A 76 -29.38 2.85 -21.62
C PHE A 76 -28.51 2.90 -20.37
N LEU A 77 -28.65 3.95 -19.56
CA LEU A 77 -27.94 4.04 -18.29
C LEU A 77 -28.37 2.92 -17.33
N GLN A 78 -29.67 2.73 -17.15
CA GLN A 78 -30.21 1.66 -16.30
C GLN A 78 -29.76 0.28 -16.76
N GLU A 79 -29.88 -0.03 -18.06
CA GLU A 79 -29.43 -1.32 -18.63
C GLU A 79 -27.93 -1.56 -18.40
N TRP A 80 -27.11 -0.53 -18.57
CA TRP A 80 -25.68 -0.64 -18.33
C TRP A 80 -25.34 -0.87 -16.85
N ILE A 81 -26.04 -0.18 -15.93
CA ILE A 81 -25.88 -0.38 -14.48
C ILE A 81 -26.28 -1.82 -14.12
N ASP A 82 -27.40 -2.32 -14.65
CA ASP A 82 -27.87 -3.67 -14.42
C ASP A 82 -26.88 -4.71 -14.95
N TYR A 83 -26.28 -4.47 -16.12
CA TYR A 83 -25.23 -5.33 -16.66
C TYR A 83 -23.98 -5.35 -15.77
N MET A 84 -23.53 -4.20 -15.27
CA MET A 84 -22.37 -4.12 -14.38
C MET A 84 -22.64 -4.80 -13.03
N LYS A 85 -23.85 -4.63 -12.48
CA LYS A 85 -24.33 -5.33 -11.28
C LYS A 85 -24.36 -6.83 -11.49
N TYR A 86 -24.96 -7.28 -12.59
CA TYR A 86 -25.05 -8.68 -12.97
C TYR A 86 -23.66 -9.31 -13.03
N PHE A 87 -22.73 -8.67 -13.72
CA PHE A 87 -21.37 -9.17 -13.84
C PHE A 87 -20.63 -9.19 -12.50
N TYR A 88 -20.65 -8.08 -11.76
CA TYR A 88 -19.92 -7.95 -10.49
C TYR A 88 -20.43 -8.92 -9.40
N THR A 89 -21.74 -9.16 -9.37
CA THR A 89 -22.40 -10.00 -8.35
C THR A 89 -22.61 -11.45 -8.79
N TYR A 90 -22.20 -11.81 -10.01
CA TYR A 90 -22.48 -13.09 -10.65
C TYR A 90 -23.99 -13.38 -10.67
N GLY A 91 -24.77 -12.44 -11.20
CA GLY A 91 -26.23 -12.45 -11.14
C GLY A 91 -26.74 -12.64 -9.72
N GLY A 92 -26.22 -11.87 -8.77
CA GLY A 92 -26.63 -11.96 -7.36
C GLY A 92 -26.30 -13.27 -6.64
N LYS A 93 -25.66 -14.27 -7.28
CA LYS A 93 -25.31 -15.56 -6.66
C LYS A 93 -24.23 -15.44 -5.60
N CYS A 94 -23.37 -14.42 -5.71
CA CYS A 94 -22.33 -14.18 -4.73
C CYS A 94 -22.80 -13.19 -3.67
N GLU A 95 -23.12 -13.69 -2.49
CA GLU A 95 -23.67 -12.92 -1.38
C GLU A 95 -22.66 -11.88 -0.85
N ALA A 96 -21.37 -12.19 -0.82
CA ALA A 96 -20.35 -11.21 -0.43
C ALA A 96 -20.29 -10.01 -1.39
N LYS A 97 -20.34 -10.26 -2.71
CA LYS A 97 -20.36 -9.20 -3.74
C LYS A 97 -21.67 -8.42 -3.73
N LYS A 98 -22.79 -9.10 -3.50
CA LYS A 98 -24.10 -8.46 -3.31
C LYS A 98 -24.09 -7.48 -2.15
N LYS A 99 -23.56 -7.88 -0.98
CA LYS A 99 -23.41 -6.99 0.19
C LYS A 99 -22.53 -5.78 -0.11
N LEU A 100 -21.43 -5.96 -0.83
CA LEU A 100 -20.58 -4.85 -1.25
C LEU A 100 -21.31 -3.89 -2.20
N TRP A 101 -22.05 -4.42 -3.19
CA TRP A 101 -22.86 -3.61 -4.09
C TRP A 101 -23.90 -2.78 -3.33
N MET A 102 -24.65 -3.41 -2.43
CA MET A 102 -25.64 -2.70 -1.62
C MET A 102 -25.00 -1.57 -0.82
N LYS A 103 -23.91 -1.85 -0.11
CA LYS A 103 -23.23 -0.88 0.76
C LYS A 103 -22.65 0.31 0.00
N TYR A 104 -22.00 0.08 -1.14
CA TYR A 104 -21.20 1.11 -1.81
C TYR A 104 -21.85 1.68 -3.08
N ILE A 105 -22.95 1.12 -3.57
CA ILE A 105 -23.66 1.66 -4.73
C ILE A 105 -25.10 1.98 -4.36
N SER A 106 -25.86 0.99 -3.87
CA SER A 106 -27.29 1.19 -3.59
C SER A 106 -27.57 2.19 -2.46
N GLU A 107 -27.03 1.94 -1.26
CA GLU A 107 -27.30 2.78 -0.10
C GLU A 107 -26.88 4.24 -0.31
N PRO A 108 -25.70 4.54 -0.89
CA PRO A 108 -25.28 5.93 -1.09
C PRO A 108 -25.92 6.59 -2.32
N TRP A 109 -26.67 5.85 -3.16
CA TRP A 109 -27.18 6.35 -4.44
C TRP A 109 -28.07 7.58 -4.28
N ALA A 110 -29.01 7.55 -3.34
CA ALA A 110 -29.91 8.68 -3.09
C ALA A 110 -29.13 9.96 -2.74
N GLN A 111 -28.02 9.84 -2.00
CA GLN A 111 -27.15 10.97 -1.68
C GLN A 111 -26.44 11.51 -2.94
N ILE A 112 -25.94 10.62 -3.81
CA ILE A 112 -25.33 11.01 -5.09
C ILE A 112 -26.33 11.80 -5.93
N GLU A 113 -27.56 11.29 -6.09
CA GLU A 113 -28.61 11.95 -6.88
C GLU A 113 -28.90 13.36 -6.37
N THR A 114 -28.92 13.58 -5.05
CA THR A 114 -29.14 14.93 -4.49
C THR A 114 -28.05 15.94 -4.84
N GLU A 115 -26.81 15.51 -5.02
CA GLU A 115 -25.70 16.38 -5.42
C GLU A 115 -25.81 16.82 -6.90
N PHE A 116 -26.73 16.25 -7.68
CA PHE A 116 -27.04 16.69 -9.05
C PHE A 116 -28.18 17.73 -9.13
N HIS A 117 -28.82 18.09 -8.01
CA HIS A 117 -29.83 19.16 -7.88
C HIS A 117 -31.10 19.07 -8.75
N ASP A 118 -31.29 18.00 -9.52
CA ASP A 118 -32.53 17.66 -10.23
C ASP A 118 -32.54 16.15 -10.50
N ASN A 119 -33.40 15.45 -9.77
CA ASN A 119 -33.53 13.99 -9.75
C ASN A 119 -34.77 13.50 -10.52
N SER A 120 -35.47 14.40 -11.22
CA SER A 120 -36.72 14.06 -11.90
C SER A 120 -36.55 13.43 -13.29
N TRP A 121 -35.34 13.50 -13.87
CA TRP A 121 -35.09 13.06 -15.25
C TRP A 121 -34.90 11.55 -15.40
N CYS A 122 -34.46 10.85 -14.35
CA CYS A 122 -34.20 9.42 -14.37
C CYS A 122 -34.18 8.82 -12.96
N THR A 123 -35.01 7.80 -12.73
CA THR A 123 -35.00 7.00 -11.51
C THR A 123 -34.19 5.74 -11.75
N ILE A 124 -33.00 5.65 -11.14
CA ILE A 124 -32.15 4.46 -11.24
C ILE A 124 -32.52 3.46 -10.13
N ILE A 125 -32.62 2.19 -10.50
CA ILE A 125 -32.90 1.08 -9.58
C ILE A 125 -31.62 0.28 -9.36
N THR A 126 -31.06 0.37 -8.16
CA THR A 126 -29.79 -0.30 -7.80
C THR A 126 -29.97 -1.65 -7.10
N ASP A 127 -31.16 -1.94 -6.57
CA ASP A 127 -31.35 -2.97 -5.53
C ASP A 127 -31.86 -4.32 -6.06
N GLY A 128 -32.31 -4.37 -7.30
CA GLY A 128 -32.77 -5.61 -7.93
C GLY A 128 -31.60 -6.54 -8.28
N PHE A 129 -31.77 -7.86 -8.12
CA PHE A 129 -30.77 -8.85 -8.51
C PHE A 129 -31.40 -9.93 -9.39
N ASP A 130 -30.72 -10.25 -10.49
CA ASP A 130 -31.11 -11.33 -11.39
C ASP A 130 -30.35 -12.61 -11.03
N ASN A 131 -31.03 -13.55 -10.38
CA ASN A 131 -30.49 -14.83 -9.95
C ASN A 131 -30.23 -15.83 -11.10
N SER A 132 -30.30 -15.40 -12.37
CA SER A 132 -29.99 -16.21 -13.54
C SER A 132 -28.51 -16.08 -13.93
N PHE A 133 -27.65 -16.82 -13.24
CA PHE A 133 -26.22 -16.93 -13.58
C PHE A 133 -25.79 -18.38 -13.60
N GLN A 134 -24.93 -18.75 -14.55
CA GLN A 134 -24.38 -20.09 -14.65
C GLN A 134 -23.55 -20.41 -13.41
N SER A 135 -23.96 -21.43 -12.66
CA SER A 135 -23.31 -21.77 -11.39
C SER A 135 -21.85 -22.17 -11.55
N GLU A 136 -21.45 -22.71 -12.71
CA GLU A 136 -20.05 -23.09 -12.97
C GLU A 136 -19.11 -21.89 -13.03
N LEU A 137 -19.62 -20.70 -13.34
CA LEU A 137 -18.84 -19.47 -13.45
C LEU A 137 -18.74 -18.71 -12.11
N VAL A 138 -19.51 -19.12 -11.09
CA VAL A 138 -19.43 -18.52 -9.76
C VAL A 138 -18.21 -19.10 -9.04
N PRO A 139 -17.25 -18.26 -8.59
CA PRO A 139 -16.10 -18.77 -7.86
C PRO A 139 -16.53 -19.49 -6.57
N ASN A 140 -15.97 -20.68 -6.32
CA ASN A 140 -16.29 -21.48 -5.12
C ASN A 140 -16.02 -20.72 -3.81
N ASN A 141 -15.01 -19.84 -3.82
CA ASN A 141 -14.62 -19.02 -2.69
C ASN A 141 -15.28 -17.63 -2.68
N CYS A 142 -16.31 -17.38 -3.51
CA CYS A 142 -16.86 -16.03 -3.63
C CYS A 142 -17.44 -15.50 -2.31
N ASN A 143 -17.96 -16.40 -1.47
CA ASN A 143 -18.46 -16.08 -0.13
C ASN A 143 -17.41 -16.27 0.97
N ASP A 144 -16.24 -16.84 0.65
CA ASP A 144 -15.16 -16.97 1.62
C ASP A 144 -14.54 -15.60 1.83
N HIS A 145 -14.57 -15.19 3.10
CA HIS A 145 -14.18 -13.87 3.56
C HIS A 145 -12.65 -13.74 3.54
N GLY A 146 -12.03 -13.74 2.36
CA GLY A 146 -10.61 -13.46 2.16
C GLY A 146 -9.72 -14.10 3.23
N THR A 147 -9.96 -15.37 3.56
CA THR A 147 -9.02 -16.09 4.43
C THR A 147 -7.74 -16.17 3.63
N ILE A 148 -6.74 -15.40 4.04
CA ILE A 148 -5.38 -15.53 3.53
C ILE A 148 -5.09 -17.01 3.59
N SER A 149 -4.90 -17.63 2.43
CA SER A 149 -4.72 -19.07 2.35
C SER A 149 -3.65 -19.45 3.38
N PRO A 150 -3.91 -20.41 4.29
CA PRO A 150 -2.98 -20.74 5.38
C PRO A 150 -1.58 -21.12 4.87
N ILE A 151 -1.48 -21.43 3.57
CA ILE A 151 -0.25 -21.63 2.80
C ILE A 151 0.75 -20.46 2.95
N ILE A 152 0.29 -19.20 2.93
CA ILE A 152 1.19 -18.03 2.92
C ILE A 152 1.84 -17.80 4.30
N PRO A 153 1.09 -17.75 5.43
CA PRO A 153 1.70 -17.65 6.75
C PRO A 153 2.56 -18.85 7.11
N LEU A 154 2.13 -20.07 6.74
CA LEU A 154 2.88 -21.29 7.00
C LEU A 154 4.24 -21.27 6.29
N SER A 155 4.30 -20.87 5.02
CA SER A 155 5.55 -20.79 4.26
C SER A 155 6.57 -19.84 4.89
N VAL A 156 6.15 -18.64 5.30
CA VAL A 156 7.05 -17.66 5.93
C VAL A 156 7.56 -18.17 7.28
N CYS A 157 6.68 -18.77 8.09
CA CYS A 157 7.05 -19.37 9.37
C CYS A 157 8.06 -20.51 9.19
N PHE A 158 7.87 -21.40 8.22
CA PHE A 158 8.82 -22.49 7.97
C PHE A 158 10.17 -21.98 7.49
N SER A 159 10.21 -20.98 6.60
CA SER A 159 11.48 -20.38 6.16
C SER A 159 12.27 -19.78 7.32
N ILE A 160 11.59 -19.07 8.23
CA ILE A 160 12.23 -18.49 9.43
C ILE A 160 12.71 -19.60 10.38
N PHE A 161 11.88 -20.61 10.65
CA PHE A 161 12.26 -21.74 11.51
C PHE A 161 13.45 -22.53 10.95
N SER A 162 13.46 -22.82 9.65
CA SER A 162 14.59 -23.48 8.99
C SER A 162 15.87 -22.66 9.10
N PHE A 163 15.80 -21.34 8.89
CA PHE A 163 16.96 -20.46 9.03
C PHE A 163 17.50 -20.46 10.47
N VAL A 164 16.63 -20.33 11.47
CA VAL A 164 17.02 -20.36 12.89
C VAL A 164 17.67 -21.69 13.26
N LEU A 165 17.12 -22.82 12.80
CA LEU A 165 17.72 -24.14 13.02
C LEU A 165 19.10 -24.24 12.39
N ILE A 166 19.28 -23.78 11.15
CA ILE A 166 20.58 -23.74 10.49
C ILE A 166 21.56 -22.88 11.28
N CYS A 167 21.16 -21.71 11.78
CA CYS A 167 22.00 -20.87 12.63
C CYS A 167 22.44 -21.58 13.92
N ILE A 168 21.54 -22.32 14.58
CA ILE A 168 21.87 -23.11 15.79
C ILE A 168 22.86 -24.22 15.46
N PHE A 169 22.65 -24.94 14.35
CA PHE A 169 23.58 -25.97 13.88
C PHE A 169 24.94 -25.37 13.55
N LEU A 170 25.00 -24.28 12.78
CA LEU A 170 26.25 -23.60 12.47
C LEU A 170 26.92 -23.06 13.74
N TYR A 171 26.18 -22.53 14.71
CA TYR A 171 26.73 -22.09 15.99
C TYR A 171 27.38 -23.23 16.77
N LYS A 172 26.77 -24.42 16.77
CA LYS A 172 27.28 -25.61 17.47
C LYS A 172 28.47 -26.28 16.76
N PHE A 173 28.53 -26.20 15.43
CA PHE A 173 29.53 -26.89 14.60
C PHE A 173 30.66 -26.00 14.07
N THR A 174 30.54 -24.67 14.14
CA THR A 174 31.63 -23.76 13.79
C THR A 174 32.57 -23.61 14.99
N PRO A 175 33.90 -23.72 14.85
CA PRO A 175 34.86 -23.43 15.93
C PRO A 175 34.97 -21.92 16.19
N MET A 176 33.90 -21.16 15.91
CA MET A 176 33.83 -19.72 16.08
C MET A 176 33.96 -19.33 17.55
N GLU A 177 33.51 -20.16 18.49
CA GLU A 177 33.70 -19.89 19.91
C GLU A 177 35.20 -19.84 20.27
N SER A 178 36.00 -20.78 19.74
CA SER A 178 37.46 -20.80 19.89
C SER A 178 38.14 -19.68 19.10
N TRP A 179 37.59 -19.31 17.93
CA TRP A 179 38.13 -18.25 17.09
C TRP A 179 37.88 -16.86 17.68
N ILE A 180 36.69 -16.62 18.25
CA ILE A 180 36.32 -15.40 18.97
C ILE A 180 37.11 -15.29 20.28
N LYS A 181 37.21 -16.37 21.07
CA LYS A 181 38.08 -16.41 22.26
C LYS A 181 39.54 -16.14 21.90
N GLY A 182 40.02 -16.70 20.79
CA GLY A 182 41.36 -16.44 20.25
C GLY A 182 41.57 -15.00 19.80
N TYR A 183 40.58 -14.40 19.13
CA TYR A 183 40.63 -13.00 18.69
C TYR A 183 40.65 -12.03 19.88
N ILE A 184 39.78 -12.25 20.88
CA ILE A 184 39.74 -11.48 22.13
C ILE A 184 41.05 -11.63 22.92
N GLY A 185 41.59 -12.85 23.02
CA GLY A 185 42.85 -13.14 23.70
C GLY A 185 44.05 -12.46 23.05
N LYS A 186 44.15 -12.50 21.71
CA LYS A 186 45.22 -11.82 20.96
C LYS A 186 45.17 -10.31 21.15
N LYS A 187 43.96 -9.72 21.17
CA LYS A 187 43.78 -8.30 21.45
C LYS A 187 44.18 -7.96 22.89
N LYS A 188 43.79 -8.76 23.89
CA LYS A 188 44.18 -8.54 25.29
C LYS A 188 45.70 -8.57 25.49
N LYS A 189 46.42 -9.49 24.83
CA LYS A 189 47.88 -9.58 24.92
C LYS A 189 48.56 -8.35 24.31
N SER A 190 48.13 -7.91 23.13
CA SER A 190 48.66 -6.69 22.49
C SER A 190 48.49 -5.43 23.36
N TRP A 191 47.37 -5.28 24.08
CA TRP A 191 47.19 -4.16 25.01
C TRP A 191 48.08 -4.26 26.26
N GLN A 192 48.44 -5.48 26.70
CA GLN A 192 49.38 -5.68 27.80
C GLN A 192 50.80 -5.37 27.37
N ASP A 193 51.21 -5.78 26.17
CA ASP A 193 52.53 -5.51 25.61
C ASP A 193 52.76 -3.99 25.45
N ILE A 194 51.78 -3.26 24.89
CA ILE A 194 51.82 -1.79 24.74
C ILE A 194 51.90 -1.08 26.11
N ASN A 195 51.15 -1.57 27.12
CA ASN A 195 51.20 -1.00 28.47
C ASN A 195 52.51 -1.30 29.21
N ASN A 196 53.22 -2.36 28.83
CA ASN A 196 54.49 -2.72 29.46
C ASN A 196 55.65 -1.94 28.84
N GLU A 197 55.67 -1.81 27.51
CA GLU A 197 56.60 -0.91 26.79
C GLU A 197 56.45 0.54 27.24
N GLY A 198 55.21 1.05 27.36
CA GLY A 198 54.97 2.41 27.86
C GLY A 198 55.41 2.65 29.32
N LYS A 199 55.48 1.59 30.14
CA LYS A 199 56.02 1.68 31.51
C LYS A 199 57.55 1.64 31.53
N GLU A 200 58.17 0.86 30.65
CA GLU A 200 59.62 0.82 30.49
C GLU A 200 60.14 2.17 29.96
N GLU A 201 59.50 2.76 28.95
CA GLU A 201 59.89 4.08 28.41
C GLU A 201 59.72 5.22 29.43
N LEU A 202 58.65 5.20 30.24
CA LEU A 202 58.46 6.18 31.34
C LEU A 202 59.50 6.02 32.45
N SER A 203 59.88 4.78 32.78
CA SER A 203 60.93 4.48 33.74
C SER A 203 62.29 4.98 33.24
N GLU A 204 62.63 4.72 31.98
CA GLU A 204 63.90 5.15 31.38
C GLU A 204 64.01 6.68 31.34
N ASN A 205 62.97 7.38 30.88
CA ASN A 205 62.95 8.84 30.87
C ASN A 205 63.04 9.46 32.28
N SER A 206 62.50 8.81 33.31
CA SER A 206 62.66 9.30 34.69
C SER A 206 64.10 9.19 35.19
N LEU A 207 64.82 8.13 34.75
CA LEU A 207 66.19 7.86 35.16
C LEU A 207 67.19 8.79 34.45
N TYR A 208 66.97 9.09 33.16
CA TYR A 208 67.75 10.10 32.43
C TYR A 208 67.58 11.50 33.03
N ASN A 209 66.34 11.93 33.31
CA ASN A 209 66.08 13.25 33.92
C ASN A 209 66.69 13.37 35.33
N LEU A 210 66.69 12.29 36.12
CA LEU A 210 67.31 12.29 37.45
C LEU A 210 68.84 12.45 37.36
N ASN A 211 69.49 11.79 36.40
CA ASN A 211 70.93 11.92 36.18
C ASN A 211 71.32 13.32 35.69
N GLU A 212 70.54 13.93 34.81
CA GLU A 212 70.80 15.28 34.31
C GLU A 212 70.64 16.33 35.43
N HIS A 213 69.67 16.14 36.35
CA HIS A 213 69.50 16.99 37.52
C HIS A 213 70.66 16.86 38.52
N ILE A 214 71.15 15.64 38.77
CA ILE A 214 72.32 15.41 39.64
C ILE A 214 73.59 16.03 39.02
N GLN A 215 73.78 15.91 37.71
CA GLN A 215 74.93 16.47 37.01
C GLN A 215 74.96 18.01 37.12
N HIS A 216 73.80 18.66 36.97
CA HIS A 216 73.68 20.11 37.05
C HIS A 216 73.86 20.66 38.49
N ASP A 217 73.54 19.86 39.52
CA ASP A 217 73.79 20.21 40.93
C ASP A 217 75.28 20.07 41.31
N ILE A 218 75.99 19.10 40.71
CA ILE A 218 77.43 18.87 40.95
C ILE A 218 78.29 19.99 40.33
N ASP A 219 77.91 20.49 39.14
CA ASP A 219 78.63 21.55 38.45
C ASP A 219 78.50 22.93 39.13
N HIS A 220 77.57 23.08 40.07
CA HIS A 220 77.41 24.31 40.86
C HIS A 220 78.22 24.35 42.17
N ILE A 221 78.86 23.25 42.58
CA ILE A 221 79.58 23.17 43.87
C ILE A 221 81.10 23.43 43.74
N THR A 222 81.65 23.54 42.53
CA THR A 222 83.11 23.60 42.35
C THR A 222 83.64 24.95 41.88
N TYR A 223 83.46 26.02 42.67
CA TYR A 223 84.34 27.18 42.59
C TYR A 223 84.34 28.00 43.88
N HIS A 224 85.47 27.95 44.62
CA HIS A 224 86.22 29.07 45.20
C HIS A 224 87.52 28.48 45.84
N LEU A 225 88.69 28.61 45.19
CA LEU A 225 89.82 29.52 45.50
C LEU A 225 90.58 29.16 46.82
N ARG A 226 91.91 29.18 46.96
CA ARG A 226 93.02 29.77 46.19
C ARG A 226 94.36 29.20 46.71
N ARG A 227 95.34 29.26 45.82
CA ARG A 227 96.77 28.94 45.92
C ARG A 227 97.57 29.93 46.79
N ASN A 228 98.64 29.38 47.40
CA ASN A 228 99.79 29.95 48.14
C ASN A 228 99.68 29.93 49.66
#